data_AF-A0A952HK86-F1
#
_entry.id   AF-A0A952HK86-F1
#
_cell.length_a   1.000
_cell.length_b   1.000
_cell.length_c   1.000
_cell.angle_alpha   90.00
_cell.angle_beta   90.00
_cell.angle_gamma   90.00
#
_symmetry.space_group_name_H-M   'P 1'
#
loop_
_entity.id
_entity.type
_entity.pdbx_description
1 polymer ?
#
loop_
_entity_poly.entity_id
_entity_poly.type
_entity_poly.pdbx_seq_one_letter_code
_entity_poly.pdbx_strand_id
1 'polypeptide(L)'
;ETEPIKTEAVEPKTVEPEIIEPEAVETEEEASFEEIYIHDYTNRYKENPNEAVKFKESIKKYIKSGEAGELLKTVRKIKPNDVDIIQQAREQGLDVKENSLISYVISDYKAKKYCFGVNGWNYDIDYYLNLVDKLTEKAMKRINEFLNKNLWW
;
A
#
# COMPACT_ATOMS: atom_id res chain seq x y z
N GLU A 1 0.45 78.61 29.88
CA GLU A 1 1.19 77.75 28.94
C GLU A 1 1.13 76.32 29.46
N THR A 2 0.60 75.40 28.67
CA THR A 2 0.52 73.96 28.98
C THR A 2 1.26 73.23 27.88
N GLU A 3 2.35 72.58 28.25
CA GLU A 3 3.27 71.87 27.36
C GLU A 3 2.58 70.64 26.73
N PRO A 4 2.86 70.32 25.46
CA PRO A 4 2.26 69.17 24.79
C PRO A 4 2.91 67.85 25.21
N ILE A 5 2.06 66.86 25.45
CA ILE A 5 2.40 65.46 25.77
C ILE A 5 3.10 64.84 24.57
N LYS A 6 4.34 64.37 24.81
CA LYS A 6 5.18 63.66 23.85
C LYS A 6 4.66 62.23 23.70
N THR A 7 4.02 61.91 22.58
CA THR A 7 3.65 60.54 22.22
C THR A 7 4.89 59.79 21.74
N GLU A 8 5.39 58.83 22.53
CA GLU A 8 6.38 57.86 22.08
C GLU A 8 5.73 56.93 21.05
N ALA A 9 6.31 56.90 19.85
CA ALA A 9 5.95 55.96 18.80
C ALA A 9 6.44 54.57 19.20
N VAL A 10 5.51 53.66 19.49
CA VAL A 10 5.81 52.23 19.64
C VAL A 10 6.08 51.68 18.24
N GLU A 11 7.33 51.34 17.96
CA GLU A 11 7.70 50.67 16.72
C GLU A 11 6.93 49.35 16.57
N PRO A 12 6.34 49.05 15.40
CA PRO A 12 5.66 47.79 15.19
C PRO A 12 6.68 46.66 15.19
N LYS A 13 6.60 45.76 16.18
CA LYS A 13 7.33 44.49 16.17
C LYS A 13 6.95 43.72 14.90
N THR A 14 7.91 43.56 14.00
CA THR A 14 7.82 42.64 12.87
C THR A 14 7.70 41.22 13.43
N VAL A 15 6.50 40.66 13.40
CA VAL A 15 6.30 39.23 13.67
C VAL A 15 6.75 38.53 12.40
N GLU A 16 7.94 37.92 12.44
CA GLU A 16 8.37 37.01 11.39
C GLU A 16 7.31 35.90 11.28
N PRO A 17 6.79 35.61 10.07
CA PRO A 17 5.86 34.51 9.91
C PRO A 17 6.61 33.23 10.25
N GLU A 18 6.16 32.56 11.31
CA GLU A 18 6.57 31.21 11.65
C GLU A 18 6.24 30.33 10.43
N ILE A 19 7.27 29.97 9.66
CA ILE A 19 7.16 29.02 8.57
C ILE A 19 6.86 27.70 9.28
N ILE A 20 5.57 27.35 9.35
CA ILE A 20 5.15 26.00 9.68
C ILE A 20 5.64 25.17 8.50
N GLU A 21 6.85 24.60 8.63
CA GLU A 21 7.29 23.53 7.76
C GLU A 21 6.16 22.49 7.78
N PRO A 22 5.58 22.12 6.63
CA PRO A 22 4.58 21.07 6.63
C PRO A 22 5.30 19.85 7.20
N GLU A 23 4.85 19.38 8.37
CA GLU A 23 5.26 18.09 8.92
C GLU A 23 5.20 17.11 7.75
N ALA A 24 6.36 16.58 7.39
CA ALA A 24 6.45 15.55 6.39
C ALA A 24 5.52 14.44 6.86
N VAL A 25 4.40 14.26 6.16
CA VAL A 25 3.50 13.13 6.37
C VAL A 25 4.37 11.89 6.13
N GLU A 26 4.85 11.30 7.22
CA GLU A 26 5.57 10.05 7.23
C GLU A 26 4.66 9.01 6.60
N THR A 27 4.98 8.70 5.34
CA THR A 27 4.60 7.51 4.57
C THR A 27 3.58 6.61 5.27
N GLU A 28 2.29 6.78 4.96
CA GLU A 28 1.40 5.62 4.97
C GLU A 28 1.96 4.66 3.92
N GLU A 29 2.80 3.70 4.34
CA GLU A 29 3.03 2.51 3.54
C GLU A 29 1.65 1.86 3.38
N GLU A 30 1.02 2.07 2.22
CA GLU A 30 -0.21 1.35 1.88
C GLU A 30 0.07 -0.13 2.09
N ALA A 31 -0.63 -0.73 3.06
CA ALA A 31 -0.45 -2.13 3.41
C ALA A 31 -0.57 -2.98 2.14
N SER A 32 0.39 -3.88 1.93
CA SER A 32 0.41 -4.71 0.73
C SER A 32 -0.81 -5.62 0.69
N PHE A 33 -1.23 -6.03 -0.52
CA PHE A 33 -2.29 -7.03 -0.68
C PHE A 33 -2.07 -8.28 0.20
N GLU A 34 -0.81 -8.72 0.34
CA GLU A 34 -0.46 -9.87 1.17
C GLU A 34 -0.79 -9.66 2.64
N GLU A 35 -0.45 -8.49 3.18
CA GLU A 35 -0.68 -8.14 4.58
C GLU A 35 -2.17 -7.96 4.87
N ILE A 36 -2.87 -7.24 3.99
CA ILE A 36 -4.32 -7.04 4.08
C ILE A 36 -5.02 -8.40 4.05
N TYR A 37 -4.67 -9.28 3.09
CA TYR A 37 -5.28 -10.59 2.97
C TYR A 37 -5.09 -11.44 4.23
N ILE A 38 -3.86 -11.52 4.74
CA ILE A 38 -3.56 -12.32 5.95
C ILE A 38 -4.32 -11.77 7.16
N HIS A 39 -4.35 -10.45 7.33
CA HIS A 39 -5.04 -9.79 8.43
C HIS A 39 -6.54 -10.11 8.39
N ASP A 40 -7.20 -9.84 7.26
CA ASP A 40 -8.64 -10.05 7.09
C ASP A 40 -9.02 -11.52 7.21
N TYR A 41 -8.27 -12.42 6.58
CA TYR A 41 -8.52 -13.85 6.68
C TYR A 41 -8.41 -14.31 8.15
N THR A 42 -7.39 -13.85 8.87
CA THR A 42 -7.18 -14.21 10.28
C THR A 42 -8.32 -13.72 11.17
N ASN A 43 -8.75 -12.47 11.01
CA ASN A 43 -9.83 -11.89 11.81
C ASN A 43 -11.16 -12.59 11.54
N ARG A 44 -11.52 -12.76 10.26
CA ARG A 44 -12.72 -13.51 9.87
C ARG A 44 -12.69 -14.93 10.40
N TYR A 45 -11.54 -15.61 10.38
CA TYR A 45 -11.46 -16.98 10.86
C TYR A 45 -11.71 -17.09 12.37
N LYS A 46 -11.19 -16.13 13.16
CA LYS A 46 -11.41 -16.08 14.61
C LYS A 46 -12.89 -15.86 14.96
N GLU A 47 -13.58 -15.05 14.17
CA GLU A 47 -15.00 -14.76 14.36
C GLU A 47 -15.89 -15.90 13.84
N ASN A 48 -15.67 -16.32 12.59
CA ASN A 48 -16.42 -17.35 11.91
C ASN A 48 -15.59 -17.99 10.77
N PRO A 49 -15.09 -19.23 10.95
CA PRO A 49 -14.29 -19.93 9.93
C PRO A 49 -14.96 -20.01 8.55
N ASN A 50 -16.30 -20.13 8.49
CA ASN A 50 -17.02 -20.18 7.23
C ASN A 50 -16.96 -18.85 6.45
N GLU A 51 -16.85 -17.72 7.14
CA GLU A 51 -16.69 -16.41 6.49
C GLU A 51 -15.30 -16.22 5.92
N ALA A 52 -14.26 -16.72 6.59
CA ALA A 52 -12.90 -16.72 6.05
C ALA A 52 -12.81 -17.54 4.75
N VAL A 53 -13.48 -18.70 4.70
CA VAL A 53 -13.56 -19.51 3.48
C VAL A 53 -14.29 -18.77 2.36
N LYS A 54 -15.44 -18.15 2.65
CA LYS A 54 -16.17 -17.35 1.64
C LYS A 54 -15.34 -16.16 1.13
N PHE A 55 -14.60 -15.50 2.01
CA PHE A 55 -13.69 -14.42 1.65
C PHE A 55 -12.58 -14.91 0.72
N LYS A 56 -11.94 -16.05 1.01
CA LYS A 56 -10.95 -16.65 0.11
C LYS A 56 -11.55 -16.92 -1.28
N GLU A 57 -12.72 -17.53 -1.34
CA GLU A 57 -13.37 -17.88 -2.60
C GLU A 57 -13.82 -16.64 -3.40
N SER A 58 -14.27 -15.56 -2.73
CA SER A 58 -14.63 -14.31 -3.41
C SER A 58 -13.40 -13.67 -4.04
N ILE A 59 -12.28 -13.60 -3.33
CA ILE A 59 -11.01 -13.07 -3.85
C ILE A 59 -10.55 -13.89 -5.06
N LYS A 60 -10.55 -15.23 -4.96
CA LYS A 60 -10.22 -16.10 -6.10
C LYS A 60 -11.15 -15.90 -7.30
N LYS A 61 -12.44 -15.60 -7.06
CA LYS A 61 -13.39 -15.30 -8.14
C LYS A 61 -13.02 -14.02 -8.87
N TYR A 62 -12.70 -12.93 -8.15
CA TYR A 62 -12.26 -11.66 -8.75
C TYR A 62 -10.95 -11.82 -9.54
N ILE A 63 -10.03 -12.66 -9.07
CA ILE A 63 -8.77 -12.96 -9.77
C ILE A 63 -9.07 -13.70 -11.08
N LYS A 64 -9.95 -14.71 -11.04
CA LYS A 64 -10.33 -15.47 -12.25
C LYS A 64 -11.10 -14.63 -13.27
N SER A 65 -11.86 -13.62 -12.85
CA SER A 65 -12.60 -12.74 -13.76
C SER A 65 -11.74 -11.66 -14.40
N GLY A 66 -10.49 -11.46 -13.97
CA GLY A 66 -9.66 -10.36 -14.45
C GLY A 66 -9.93 -9.02 -13.75
N GLU A 67 -10.81 -9.00 -12.74
CA GLU A 67 -11.30 -7.75 -12.12
C GLU A 67 -10.57 -7.37 -10.82
N ALA A 68 -9.68 -8.23 -10.31
CA ALA A 68 -8.92 -7.97 -9.08
C ALA A 68 -7.75 -6.98 -9.22
N GLY A 69 -7.58 -6.28 -10.35
CA GLY A 69 -6.37 -5.46 -10.60
C GLY A 69 -6.03 -4.44 -9.51
N GLU A 70 -7.02 -3.63 -9.09
CA GLU A 70 -6.86 -2.65 -8.01
C GLU A 70 -6.57 -3.29 -6.66
N LEU A 71 -7.15 -4.46 -6.39
CA LEU A 71 -6.95 -5.21 -5.16
C LEU A 71 -5.52 -5.78 -5.09
N LEU A 72 -4.99 -6.23 -6.23
CA LEU A 72 -3.71 -6.91 -6.33
C LEU A 72 -2.52 -5.97 -6.51
N LYS A 73 -2.77 -4.68 -6.76
CA LYS A 73 -1.72 -3.72 -7.06
C LYS A 73 -0.76 -3.60 -5.89
N THR A 74 0.51 -3.53 -6.22
CA THR A 74 1.59 -3.20 -5.30
C THR A 74 2.00 -1.78 -5.56
N VAL A 75 2.01 -0.97 -4.50
CA VAL A 75 2.49 0.41 -4.53
C VAL A 75 3.79 0.48 -3.75
N ARG A 76 4.88 0.92 -4.40
CA ARG A 76 6.17 1.09 -3.71
C ARG A 76 7.04 2.15 -4.35
N LYS A 77 8.00 2.66 -3.58
CA LYS A 77 9.08 3.50 -4.13
C LYS A 77 10.05 2.66 -4.96
N ILE A 78 10.50 3.26 -6.06
CA ILE A 78 11.53 2.69 -6.93
C ILE A 78 12.89 2.86 -6.31
N LYS A 79 13.65 1.76 -6.30
CA LYS A 79 15.02 1.67 -5.80
C LYS A 79 16.02 1.89 -6.96
N PRO A 80 17.26 2.27 -6.67
CA PRO A 80 18.29 2.47 -7.71
C PRO A 80 18.49 1.27 -8.65
N ASN A 81 18.29 0.05 -8.14
CA ASN A 81 18.54 -1.20 -8.87
C ASN A 81 17.30 -1.75 -9.61
N ASP A 82 16.18 -1.02 -9.62
CA ASP A 82 14.92 -1.41 -10.26
C ASP A 82 14.94 -1.19 -11.79
N VAL A 83 16.04 -1.55 -12.46
CA VAL A 83 16.27 -1.24 -13.88
C VAL A 83 15.16 -1.78 -14.78
N ASP A 84 14.77 -3.05 -14.60
CA ASP A 84 13.79 -3.72 -15.45
C ASP A 84 12.39 -3.09 -15.34
N ILE A 85 11.94 -2.79 -14.11
CA ILE A 85 10.61 -2.21 -13.89
C ILE A 85 10.55 -0.75 -14.35
N ILE A 86 11.62 0.03 -14.17
CA ILE A 86 11.73 1.40 -14.71
C ILE A 86 11.63 1.36 -16.23
N GLN A 87 12.38 0.46 -16.88
CA GLN A 87 12.35 0.33 -18.33
C GLN A 87 10.94 -0.05 -18.83
N GLN A 88 10.32 -1.07 -18.25
CA GLN A 88 8.96 -1.49 -18.64
C GLN A 88 7.91 -0.39 -18.41
N ALA A 89 8.05 0.42 -17.35
CA ALA A 89 7.15 1.54 -17.10
C ALA A 89 7.29 2.62 -18.19
N ARG A 90 8.51 2.94 -18.60
CA ARG A 90 8.79 3.90 -19.68
C ARG A 90 8.30 3.40 -21.04
N GLU A 91 8.43 2.11 -21.32
CA GLU A 91 7.87 1.49 -22.53
C GLU A 91 6.33 1.59 -22.58
N GLN A 92 5.68 1.69 -21.42
CA GLN A 92 4.24 1.94 -21.29
C GLN A 92 3.89 3.44 -21.19
N GLY A 93 4.86 4.34 -21.41
CA GLY A 93 4.66 5.79 -21.48
C GLY A 93 4.71 6.52 -20.13
N LEU A 94 5.14 5.86 -19.05
CA LEU A 94 5.27 6.50 -17.74
C LEU A 94 6.64 7.18 -17.59
N ASP A 95 6.66 8.45 -17.16
CA ASP A 95 7.90 9.14 -16.76
C ASP A 95 8.28 8.73 -15.33
N VAL A 96 9.10 7.70 -15.25
CA VAL A 96 9.51 7.08 -14.00
C VAL A 96 10.99 7.35 -13.72
N LYS A 97 11.28 7.86 -12.52
CA LYS A 97 12.63 8.19 -12.03
C LYS A 97 12.92 7.47 -10.72
N GLU A 98 14.17 7.52 -10.29
CA GLU A 98 14.56 7.01 -8.96
C GLU A 98 13.71 7.70 -7.88
N ASN A 99 13.32 6.94 -6.84
CA ASN A 99 12.43 7.38 -5.76
C ASN A 99 10.99 7.73 -6.17
N SER A 100 10.62 7.61 -7.45
CA SER A 100 9.21 7.69 -7.84
C SER A 100 8.40 6.57 -7.19
N LEU A 101 7.17 6.88 -6.78
CA LEU A 101 6.20 5.87 -6.38
C LEU A 101 5.62 5.21 -7.63
N ILE A 102 5.58 3.89 -7.66
CA ILE A 102 5.01 3.13 -8.76
C ILE A 102 3.95 2.17 -8.25
N SER A 103 2.85 2.06 -9.00
CA SER A 103 1.79 1.10 -8.80
C SER A 103 1.83 0.08 -9.92
N TYR A 104 1.84 -1.21 -9.59
CA TYR A 104 1.87 -2.27 -10.59
C TYR A 104 1.27 -3.58 -10.09
N VAL A 105 0.89 -4.43 -11.04
CA VAL A 105 0.62 -5.86 -10.82
C VAL A 105 1.63 -6.69 -11.62
N ILE A 106 1.86 -7.93 -11.20
CA ILE A 106 2.67 -8.88 -11.96
C ILE A 106 1.83 -9.41 -13.12
N SER A 107 2.23 -9.13 -14.35
CA SER A 107 1.54 -9.55 -15.58
C SER A 107 2.03 -10.88 -16.14
N ASP A 108 3.30 -11.22 -15.88
CA ASP A 108 3.87 -12.54 -16.12
C ASP A 108 4.97 -12.77 -15.08
N TYR A 109 4.71 -13.68 -14.15
CA TYR A 109 5.66 -13.94 -13.05
C TYR A 109 6.96 -14.57 -13.56
N LYS A 110 6.87 -15.47 -14.56
CA LYS A 110 8.03 -16.20 -15.07
C LYS A 110 8.93 -15.29 -15.90
N ALA A 111 8.34 -14.40 -16.69
CA ALA A 111 9.06 -13.43 -17.50
C ALA A 111 9.39 -12.12 -16.77
N LYS A 112 9.01 -11.99 -15.48
CA LYS A 112 9.18 -10.77 -14.68
C LYS A 112 8.58 -9.53 -15.36
N LYS A 113 7.37 -9.66 -15.89
CA LYS A 113 6.65 -8.55 -16.52
C LYS A 113 5.67 -7.90 -15.56
N TYR A 114 5.49 -6.60 -15.73
CA TYR A 114 4.63 -5.77 -14.90
C TYR A 114 3.58 -5.04 -15.75
N CYS A 115 2.39 -4.86 -15.19
CA CYS A 115 1.36 -3.99 -15.74
C CYS A 115 1.13 -2.83 -14.77
N PHE A 116 1.12 -1.60 -15.29
CA PHE A 116 1.02 -0.38 -14.49
C PHE A 116 -0.37 0.27 -14.55
N GLY A 117 -1.39 -0.46 -15.03
CA GLY A 117 -2.78 -0.01 -15.03
C GLY A 117 -3.13 1.09 -16.04
N VAL A 118 -2.18 1.58 -16.85
CA VAL A 118 -2.38 2.69 -17.81
C VAL A 118 -3.57 2.47 -18.76
N ASN A 119 -3.73 1.23 -19.22
CA ASN A 119 -4.82 0.83 -20.12
C ASN A 119 -5.70 -0.26 -19.50
N GLY A 120 -5.87 -0.19 -18.17
CA GLY A 120 -6.48 -1.25 -17.38
C GLY A 120 -5.48 -2.29 -16.89
N TRP A 121 -5.96 -3.18 -16.03
CA TRP A 121 -5.13 -4.16 -15.34
C TRP A 121 -5.06 -5.47 -16.10
N ASN A 122 -3.84 -5.96 -16.32
CA ASN A 122 -3.57 -7.29 -16.83
C ASN A 122 -2.55 -7.97 -15.93
N TYR A 123 -2.93 -9.08 -15.30
CA TYR A 123 -2.13 -9.79 -14.32
C TYR A 123 -2.08 -11.30 -14.58
N ASP A 124 -1.05 -11.93 -14.05
CA ASP A 124 -0.86 -13.39 -14.09
C ASP A 124 -1.84 -14.07 -13.13
N ILE A 125 -2.96 -14.54 -13.68
CA ILE A 125 -4.04 -15.20 -12.92
C ILE A 125 -3.51 -16.37 -12.10
N ASP A 126 -2.70 -17.23 -12.70
CA ASP A 126 -2.19 -18.44 -12.05
C ASP A 126 -1.23 -18.09 -10.90
N TYR A 127 -0.37 -17.09 -11.10
CA TYR A 127 0.48 -16.57 -10.04
C TYR A 127 -0.34 -16.10 -8.84
N TYR A 128 -1.34 -15.24 -9.06
CA TYR A 128 -2.12 -14.65 -7.97
C TYR A 128 -3.05 -15.67 -7.28
N LEU A 129 -3.60 -16.66 -7.99
CA LEU A 129 -4.33 -17.76 -7.37
C LEU A 129 -3.44 -18.58 -6.42
N ASN A 130 -2.21 -18.90 -6.87
CA ASN A 130 -1.23 -19.59 -6.03
C ASN A 130 -0.78 -18.73 -4.85
N LEU A 131 -0.63 -17.41 -5.05
CA LEU A 131 -0.31 -16.48 -3.97
C LEU A 131 -1.39 -16.52 -2.89
N VAL A 132 -2.67 -16.45 -3.27
CA VAL A 132 -3.79 -16.53 -2.32
C VAL A 132 -3.75 -17.82 -1.49
N ASP A 133 -3.44 -18.96 -2.10
CA ASP A 133 -3.30 -20.22 -1.37
C ASP A 133 -2.13 -20.18 -0.36
N LYS A 134 -0.96 -19.67 -0.76
CA LYS A 134 0.19 -19.50 0.14
C LYS A 134 -0.11 -18.54 1.30
N LEU A 135 -0.82 -17.44 1.04
CA LEU A 135 -1.21 -16.49 2.07
C LEU A 135 -2.21 -17.11 3.04
N THR A 136 -3.14 -17.93 2.55
CA THR A 136 -4.07 -18.70 3.38
C THR A 136 -3.30 -19.63 4.34
N GLU A 137 -2.32 -20.38 3.83
CA GLU A 137 -1.48 -21.27 4.65
C GLU A 137 -0.71 -20.48 5.72
N LYS A 138 -0.13 -19.34 5.35
CA LYS A 138 0.56 -18.43 6.29
C LYS A 138 -0.38 -17.91 7.37
N ALA A 139 -1.61 -17.52 7.01
CA ALA A 139 -2.63 -17.09 7.96
C ALA A 139 -3.04 -18.24 8.90
N MET A 140 -3.28 -19.45 8.38
CA MET A 140 -3.61 -20.63 9.18
C MET A 140 -2.50 -21.01 10.16
N LYS A 141 -1.24 -20.92 9.75
CA LYS A 141 -0.09 -21.12 10.64
C LYS A 141 -0.14 -20.13 11.82
N ARG A 142 -0.37 -18.84 11.55
CA ARG A 142 -0.50 -17.80 12.59
C ARG A 142 -1.67 -18.07 13.54
N ILE A 143 -2.81 -18.51 13.02
CA ILE A 143 -3.98 -18.88 13.82
C ILE A 143 -3.64 -20.05 14.74
N ASN A 144 -3.04 -21.11 14.22
CA ASN A 144 -2.69 -22.29 15.01
C ASN A 144 -1.66 -21.97 16.10
N GLU A 145 -0.66 -21.14 15.81
CA GLU A 145 0.29 -20.66 16.81
C GLU A 145 -0.40 -19.87 17.94
N PHE A 146 -1.40 -19.05 17.61
CA PHE A 146 -2.18 -18.31 18.60
C PHE A 146 -3.04 -19.24 19.46
N LEU A 147 -3.77 -20.18 18.85
CA LEU A 147 -4.61 -21.14 19.57
C LEU A 147 -3.77 -22.03 20.49
N ASN A 148 -2.63 -22.54 20.00
CA ASN A 148 -1.73 -23.37 20.79
C ASN A 148 -1.10 -22.61 21.97
N LYS A 149 -0.86 -21.30 21.88
CA LYS A 149 -0.38 -20.49 23.01
C LYS A 149 -1.45 -20.24 24.07
N ASN A 150 -2.73 -20.26 23.70
CA ASN A 150 -3.85 -19.99 24.61
C ASN A 150 -4.46 -21.25 25.22
N LEU A 151 -4.04 -22.45 24.80
CA LEU A 151 -4.47 -23.74 25.36
C LEU A 151 -3.65 -24.18 26.59
N TRP A 152 -2.62 -23.43 26.99
CA TRP A 152 -1.71 -23.75 28.12
C TRP A 152 -1.85 -22.77 29.30
N TRP A 153 -3.09 -22.40 29.67
CA TRP A 153 -3.41 -21.67 30.90
C TRP A 153 -4.58 -22.31 31.63
#